data_AF-A0AAD5I974-F1
#
_entry.id   AF-A0AAD5I974-F1
#
_cell.length_a   1.000
_cell.length_b   1.000
_cell.length_c   1.000
_cell.angle_alpha   90.00
_cell.angle_beta   90.00
_cell.angle_gamma   90.00
#
_symmetry.space_group_name_H-M   'P 1'
#
loop_
_entity.id
_entity.type
_entity.pdbx_description
1 polymer ?
#
loop_
_entity_poly.entity_id
_entity_poly.type
_entity_poly.pdbx_seq_one_letter_code
_entity_poly.pdbx_strand_id
1 'polypeptide(L)'
;MASSSLNMVSPLPLSSSIAIKGTVAYVAAGVDDNDVENFTKRRRGEERVRIGDCLVDVTRIGLVCSMRSPVERMEMKDAVTTLCGVRDNFLKRTRDVGSS
;
A
#
# COMPACT_ATOMS: atom_id res chain seq x y z
N MET A 1 9.34 26.34 49.54
CA MET A 1 8.88 26.27 48.14
C MET A 1 9.98 25.60 47.35
N ALA A 2 9.81 24.32 47.02
CA ALA A 2 10.79 23.55 46.28
C ALA A 2 10.64 23.87 44.79
N SER A 3 11.73 24.29 44.14
CA SER A 3 11.84 24.30 42.68
C SER A 3 13.12 23.56 42.33
N SER A 4 12.99 22.26 42.09
CA SER A 4 14.05 21.43 41.54
C SER A 4 13.95 21.41 40.02
N SER A 5 15.08 21.70 39.37
CA SER A 5 15.62 21.19 38.10
C SER A 5 14.68 20.70 36.99
N LEU A 6 15.04 21.00 35.74
CA LEU A 6 15.64 20.00 34.85
C LEU A 6 16.21 20.66 33.58
N ASN A 7 17.44 20.26 33.28
CA ASN A 7 18.24 20.71 32.14
C ASN A 7 17.59 20.33 30.81
N MET A 8 17.54 21.31 29.89
CA MET A 8 17.35 21.10 28.46
C MET A 8 18.58 20.38 27.90
N VAL A 9 18.58 19.04 27.97
CA VAL A 9 19.49 18.20 27.19
C VAL A 9 18.66 17.58 26.09
N SER A 10 18.79 18.12 24.89
CA SER A 10 18.25 17.53 23.66
C SER A 10 19.25 16.50 23.14
N PRO A 11 18.90 15.20 23.03
CA PRO A 11 19.63 14.30 22.17
C PRO A 11 18.95 14.32 20.80
N LEU A 12 19.55 15.01 19.84
CA LEU A 12 19.32 14.73 18.43
C LEU A 12 19.94 13.36 18.11
N PRO A 13 19.20 12.39 17.54
CA PRO A 13 19.77 11.50 16.55
C PRO A 13 19.53 12.13 15.18
N LEU A 14 20.62 12.55 14.53
CA LEU A 14 20.67 12.75 13.09
C LEU A 14 20.37 11.38 12.43
N SER A 15 19.09 11.05 12.25
CA SER A 15 18.71 10.00 11.31
C SER A 15 18.46 10.68 9.97
N SER A 16 19.35 10.40 9.02
CA SER A 16 19.34 10.92 7.65
C SER A 16 17.96 10.75 7.02
N SER A 17 17.22 11.85 6.95
CA SER A 17 15.87 11.94 6.40
C SER A 17 15.85 11.56 4.92
N ILE A 18 15.33 10.38 4.60
CA ILE A 18 14.76 10.12 3.28
C ILE A 18 13.27 10.40 3.41
N ALA A 19 12.83 11.50 2.81
CA ALA A 19 11.43 11.91 2.81
C ALA A 19 10.58 10.89 2.04
N ILE A 20 9.83 10.06 2.76
CA ILE A 20 8.67 9.38 2.17
C ILE A 20 7.51 10.36 2.25
N LYS A 21 7.02 10.79 1.09
CA LYS A 21 5.90 11.73 0.95
C LYS A 21 4.62 11.15 1.57
N GLY A 22 4.23 11.68 2.73
CA GLY A 22 2.88 11.56 3.31
C GLY A 22 2.71 10.42 4.31
N THR A 23 3.02 10.67 5.59
CA THR A 23 2.26 10.30 6.80
C THR A 23 3.08 10.81 7.99
N VAL A 24 2.60 11.80 8.73
CA VAL A 24 3.17 12.12 10.06
C VAL A 24 2.46 11.22 11.05
N ALA A 25 3.10 10.13 11.47
CA ALA A 25 2.66 9.36 12.62
C ALA A 25 3.41 9.88 13.84
N TYR A 26 2.68 10.23 14.91
CA TYR A 26 3.29 10.46 16.21
C TYR A 26 3.38 9.11 16.93
N VAL A 27 4.53 8.81 17.52
CA VAL A 27 4.72 7.62 18.34
C VAL A 27 4.38 8.02 19.77
N ALA A 28 3.30 7.46 20.32
CA ALA A 28 3.01 7.61 21.74
C ALA A 28 4.14 6.93 22.55
N ALA A 29 4.68 7.62 23.56
CA ALA A 29 5.69 7.05 24.43
C ALA A 29 5.10 5.82 25.14
N GLY A 30 5.59 4.63 24.81
CA GLY A 30 5.09 3.35 25.34
C GLY A 30 4.74 2.29 24.29
N VAL A 31 4.96 2.53 23.00
CA VAL A 31 4.88 1.49 21.96
C VAL A 31 6.25 0.84 21.82
N ASP A 32 6.37 -0.45 22.14
CA ASP A 32 7.60 -1.22 21.90
C ASP A 32 7.90 -1.28 20.39
N ASP A 33 9.18 -1.20 20.00
CA ASP A 33 9.65 -1.20 18.61
C ASP A 33 9.04 -2.34 17.75
N ASN A 34 8.68 -3.47 18.38
CA ASN A 34 8.06 -4.62 17.73
C ASN A 34 6.64 -4.35 17.16
N ASP A 35 5.87 -3.47 17.80
CA ASP A 35 4.47 -3.22 17.40
C ASP A 35 4.37 -2.33 16.15
N VAL A 36 5.31 -1.40 15.99
CA VAL A 36 5.43 -0.56 14.78
C VAL A 36 5.81 -1.41 13.57
N GLU A 37 6.74 -2.36 13.74
CA GLU A 37 7.19 -3.25 12.68
C GLU A 37 6.07 -4.19 12.20
N ASN A 38 5.26 -4.71 13.11
CA ASN A 38 4.12 -5.59 12.79
C ASN A 38 3.04 -4.87 11.95
N PHE A 39 2.73 -3.61 12.28
CA PHE A 39 1.76 -2.82 11.50
C PHE A 39 2.22 -2.59 10.06
N THR A 40 3.48 -2.20 9.86
CA THR A 40 4.04 -2.01 8.52
C THR A 40 4.13 -3.33 7.74
N LYS A 41 4.43 -4.44 8.42
CA LYS A 41 4.45 -5.79 7.85
C LYS A 41 3.07 -6.23 7.38
N ARG A 42 2.01 -5.95 8.15
CA ARG A 42 0.62 -6.23 7.77
C ARG A 42 0.17 -5.40 6.56
N ARG A 43 0.44 -4.09 6.55
CA ARG A 43 0.15 -3.25 5.36
C ARG A 43 0.88 -3.76 4.11
N ARG A 44 2.16 -4.12 4.25
CA ARG A 44 2.95 -4.70 3.15
C ARG A 44 2.39 -6.05 2.69
N GLY A 45 1.89 -6.87 3.62
CA GLY A 45 1.23 -8.13 3.32
C GLY A 45 -0.06 -7.93 2.52
N GLU A 46 -0.92 -7.03 2.97
CA GLU A 46 -2.16 -6.68 2.26
C GLU A 46 -1.89 -6.09 0.87
N GLU A 47 -0.89 -5.22 0.73
CA GLU A 47 -0.47 -4.67 -0.56
C GLU A 47 0.00 -5.78 -1.51
N ARG A 48 0.80 -6.73 -1.02
CA ARG A 48 1.26 -7.88 -1.81
C ARG A 48 0.12 -8.76 -2.27
N VAL A 49 -0.87 -9.01 -1.42
CA VAL A 49 -2.07 -9.77 -1.79
C VAL A 49 -2.86 -9.03 -2.88
N ARG A 50 -3.08 -7.73 -2.73
CA ARG A 50 -3.77 -6.91 -3.75
C ARG A 50 -3.05 -6.89 -5.09
N ILE A 51 -1.73 -6.77 -5.08
CA ILE A 51 -0.91 -6.84 -6.31
C ILE A 51 -1.01 -8.24 -6.91
N GLY A 52 -0.93 -9.29 -6.09
CA GLY A 52 -1.10 -10.67 -6.52
C GLY A 52 -2.42 -10.91 -7.24
N ASP A 53 -3.54 -10.52 -6.63
CA ASP A 53 -4.88 -10.65 -7.22
C ASP A 53 -4.98 -9.91 -8.57
N CYS A 54 -4.47 -8.67 -8.63
CA CYS A 54 -4.45 -7.89 -9.86
C CYS A 54 -3.62 -8.57 -10.97
N LEU A 55 -2.46 -9.14 -10.63
CA LEU A 55 -1.62 -9.85 -11.59
C LEU A 55 -2.29 -11.13 -12.10
N VAL A 56 -2.99 -11.87 -11.24
CA VAL A 56 -3.76 -13.07 -11.64
C VAL A 56 -4.82 -12.68 -12.67
N ASP A 57 -5.59 -11.61 -12.41
CA ASP A 57 -6.63 -11.15 -13.31
C ASP A 57 -6.08 -10.68 -14.67
N VAL A 58 -5.04 -9.84 -14.67
CA VAL A 58 -4.42 -9.33 -15.90
C VAL A 58 -3.79 -10.46 -16.71
N THR A 59 -3.12 -11.41 -16.04
CA THR A 59 -2.52 -12.57 -16.71
C THR A 59 -3.60 -13.45 -17.34
N ARG A 60 -4.72 -13.68 -16.66
CA ARG A 60 -5.85 -14.44 -17.19
C ARG A 60 -6.42 -13.78 -18.45
N ILE A 61 -6.59 -12.45 -18.44
CA ILE A 61 -7.02 -11.71 -19.63
C ILE A 61 -6.00 -11.86 -20.75
N GLY A 62 -4.70 -11.71 -20.46
CA GLY A 62 -3.62 -11.90 -21.43
C GLY A 62 -3.61 -13.29 -22.07
N LEU A 63 -3.86 -14.34 -21.28
CA LEU A 63 -3.99 -15.72 -21.78
C LEU A 63 -5.17 -15.86 -22.75
N VAL A 64 -6.34 -15.34 -22.39
CA VAL A 64 -7.54 -15.40 -23.26
C VAL A 64 -7.32 -14.59 -24.56
N CYS A 65 -6.68 -13.42 -24.48
CA CYS A 65 -6.34 -12.62 -25.67
C CYS A 65 -5.31 -13.30 -26.58
N SER A 66 -4.48 -14.20 -26.02
CA SER A 66 -3.42 -14.90 -26.74
C SER A 66 -3.83 -16.29 -27.25
N MET A 67 -5.11 -16.66 -27.14
CA MET A 67 -5.61 -17.92 -27.67
C MET A 67 -5.31 -18.07 -29.16
N ARG A 68 -4.96 -19.29 -29.60
CA ARG A 68 -4.58 -19.53 -31.00
C ARG A 68 -5.73 -19.26 -31.96
N SER A 69 -6.94 -19.69 -31.60
CA SER A 69 -8.15 -19.46 -32.39
C SER A 69 -8.72 -18.06 -32.13
N PRO A 70 -9.02 -17.26 -33.16
CA PRO A 70 -9.70 -15.97 -33.00
C PRO A 70 -11.08 -16.08 -32.34
N VAL A 71 -11.80 -17.18 -32.57
CA VAL A 71 -13.15 -17.42 -32.02
C VAL A 71 -13.10 -17.72 -30.51
N GLU A 72 -11.97 -18.21 -30.03
CA GLU A 72 -11.74 -18.47 -28.60
C GLU A 72 -11.20 -17.25 -27.86
N ARG A 73 -10.74 -16.22 -28.59
CA ARG A 73 -10.32 -14.96 -27.99
C ARG A 73 -11.54 -14.19 -27.51
N MET A 74 -11.37 -13.53 -26.38
CA MET A 74 -12.30 -12.52 -25.91
C MET A 74 -12.41 -11.38 -26.93
N GLU A 75 -13.61 -10.82 -27.09
CA GLU A 75 -13.77 -9.61 -27.89
C GLU A 75 -12.95 -8.46 -27.31
N MET A 76 -12.39 -7.62 -28.16
CA MET A 76 -11.53 -6.52 -27.69
C MET A 76 -12.29 -5.54 -26.77
N LYS A 77 -13.59 -5.35 -27.00
CA LYS A 77 -14.44 -4.52 -26.12
C LYS A 77 -14.56 -5.13 -24.72
N ASP A 78 -14.72 -6.44 -24.64
CA ASP A 78 -14.81 -7.16 -23.37
C ASP A 78 -13.46 -7.15 -22.64
N ALA A 79 -12.34 -7.24 -23.39
CA ALA A 79 -11.00 -7.13 -22.83
C ALA A 79 -10.79 -5.77 -22.16
N VAL A 80 -11.13 -4.68 -22.86
CA VAL A 80 -11.05 -3.31 -22.29
C VAL A 80 -11.96 -3.15 -21.09
N THR A 81 -13.19 -3.65 -21.17
CA THR A 81 -14.17 -3.57 -20.07
C THR A 81 -13.68 -4.31 -18.82
N THR A 82 -13.15 -5.52 -19.02
CA THR A 82 -12.59 -6.34 -17.93
C THR A 82 -11.36 -5.69 -17.33
N LEU A 83 -10.42 -5.18 -18.16
CA LEU A 83 -9.24 -4.46 -17.68
C LEU A 83 -9.59 -3.19 -16.90
N CYS A 84 -10.59 -2.43 -17.34
CA CYS A 84 -11.08 -1.27 -16.58
C CYS A 84 -11.64 -1.69 -15.22
N GLY A 85 -12.40 -2.79 -15.17
CA GLY A 85 -12.91 -3.36 -13.91
C GLY A 85 -11.80 -3.76 -12.94
N VAL A 86 -10.76 -4.44 -13.43
CA VAL A 86 -9.58 -4.82 -12.63
C VAL A 86 -8.85 -3.60 -12.10
N ARG A 87 -8.57 -2.61 -12.95
CA ARG A 87 -7.95 -1.33 -12.55
C ARG A 87 -8.76 -0.65 -11.46
N ASP A 88 -10.07 -0.55 -11.64
CA ASP A 88 -10.93 0.16 -10.70
C ASP A 88 -11.03 -0.60 -9.37
N ASN A 89 -11.01 -1.93 -9.37
CA ASN A 89 -10.93 -2.74 -8.15
C ASN A 89 -9.62 -2.50 -7.39
N PHE A 90 -8.50 -2.52 -8.11
CA PHE A 90 -7.17 -2.26 -7.57
C PHE A 90 -7.08 -0.85 -6.96
N LEU A 91 -7.65 0.16 -7.64
CA LEU A 91 -7.64 1.56 -7.19
C LEU A 91 -8.69 1.90 -6.12
N LYS A 92 -9.85 1.23 -6.08
CA LYS A 92 -10.86 1.48 -5.04
C LYS A 92 -10.30 1.22 -3.64
N ARG A 93 -9.46 0.19 -3.49
CA ARG A 93 -8.81 -0.15 -2.22
C ARG A 93 -7.62 0.74 -1.84
N THR A 94 -7.20 1.67 -2.70
CA THR A 94 -6.14 2.65 -2.40
C THR A 94 -6.69 4.04 -2.06
N ARG A 95 -7.99 4.29 -2.29
CA ARG A 95 -8.65 5.57 -2.01
C ARG A 95 -9.21 5.72 -0.59
N ASP A 96 -9.19 4.68 0.23
CA ASP A 96 -9.53 4.77 1.67
C ASP A 96 -8.52 5.57 2.52
N VAL A 97 -7.52 6.21 1.91
CA VAL A 97 -6.53 7.08 2.59
C VAL A 97 -6.62 8.51 2.05
N GLY A 98 -7.83 9.03 1.82
CA GLY A 98 -7.95 10.38 1.24
C GLY A 98 -9.31 11.07 1.29
N SER A 99 -10.24 10.68 2.17
CA SER A 99 -11.50 11.41 2.33
C SER A 99 -12.03 11.29 3.76
N SER A 100 -11.41 12.02 4.69
CA SER A 100 -11.98 12.47 5.96
C SER A 100 -11.20 13.67 6.45
#